data_AF-A0A258TZ63-F1
#
_entry.id   AF-A0A258TZ63-F1
#
_cell.length_a   1.000
_cell.length_b   1.000
_cell.length_c   1.000
_cell.angle_alpha   90.00
_cell.angle_beta   90.00
_cell.angle_gamma   90.00
#
_symmetry.space_group_name_H-M   'P 1'
#
loop_
_entity.id
_entity.type
_entity.pdbx_description
1 polymer ?
#
loop_
_entity_poly.entity_id
_entity_poly.type
_entity_poly.pdbx_seq_one_letter_code
_entity_poly.pdbx_strand_id
1 'polypeptide(L)'
;MNFLNKLNISQQLLKNSHRIMAMMLLSLHAFLIFFDQDEVYRQMFYFLSFGIFLVWQPIWRGSQKLSIIASLGLISVGLLGYLYFNWWLTAIWLAVLFGLLGGRIFSGDSKKNRLIHILAASYLLAMLLLWVVPKLLNASNELLAAEFVIFYFMPLLPIAILFIHNTLGPDDNTPVVDFFYTLVLFMLAVIIVLGSYAIGTLQNVNYIQVMFYTISALSIILFGL
;
A
#
# COMPACT_ATOMS: atom_id res chain seq x y z
N MET A 1 9.15 -28.41 19.77
CA MET A 1 9.76 -27.36 18.92
C MET A 1 9.62 -26.02 19.65
N ASN A 2 10.73 -25.53 20.20
CA ASN A 2 10.78 -24.77 21.46
C ASN A 2 10.24 -23.33 21.43
N PHE A 3 9.61 -22.91 22.53
CA PHE A 3 9.18 -21.55 22.84
C PHE A 3 10.31 -20.51 22.66
N LEU A 4 11.55 -20.91 22.95
CA LEU A 4 12.76 -20.09 22.73
C LEU A 4 13.03 -19.76 21.24
N ASN A 5 12.69 -20.67 20.31
CA ASN A 5 12.83 -20.40 18.88
C ASN A 5 11.78 -19.39 18.39
N LYS A 6 10.56 -19.42 18.94
CA LYS A 6 9.51 -18.43 18.61
C LYS A 6 9.92 -17.02 19.03
N LEU A 7 10.53 -16.88 20.21
CA LEU A 7 11.03 -15.59 20.71
C LEU A 7 12.13 -15.02 19.78
N ASN A 8 13.10 -15.84 19.38
CA ASN A 8 14.22 -15.39 18.54
C ASN A 8 13.77 -14.99 17.12
N ILE A 9 12.85 -15.75 16.51
CA ILE A 9 12.27 -15.43 15.20
C ILE A 9 11.49 -14.12 15.26
N SER A 10 10.69 -13.91 16.32
CA SER A 10 9.90 -12.69 16.48
C SER A 10 10.77 -11.43 16.60
N GLN A 11 11.90 -11.54 17.31
CA GLN A 11 12.88 -10.46 17.48
C GLN A 11 13.63 -10.16 16.18
N GLN A 12 14.00 -11.18 15.39
CA GLN A 12 14.60 -10.97 14.08
C GLN A 12 13.63 -10.32 13.08
N LEU A 13 12.35 -10.70 13.10
CA LEU A 13 11.31 -10.08 12.26
C LEU A 13 11.04 -8.62 12.65
N LEU A 14 11.14 -8.28 13.93
CA LEU A 14 11.05 -6.90 14.42
C LEU A 14 12.22 -6.07 13.89
N LYS A 15 13.45 -6.56 14.03
CA LYS A 15 14.67 -5.89 13.57
C LYS A 15 14.65 -5.60 12.06
N ASN A 16 14.10 -6.53 11.28
CA ASN A 16 14.05 -6.46 9.81
C ASN A 16 12.67 -6.03 9.25
N SER A 17 11.79 -5.46 10.08
CA SER A 17 10.41 -5.12 9.68
C SER A 17 10.34 -4.26 8.40
N HIS A 18 11.24 -3.28 8.26
CA HIS A 18 11.36 -2.43 7.07
C HIS A 18 11.68 -3.21 5.79
N ARG A 19 12.49 -4.28 5.87
CA ARG A 19 12.81 -5.13 4.71
C ARG A 19 11.61 -5.98 4.28
N ILE A 20 10.85 -6.50 5.25
CA ILE A 20 9.62 -7.25 4.98
C ILE A 20 8.59 -6.33 4.32
N MET A 21 8.49 -5.07 4.77
CA MET A 21 7.68 -4.04 4.11
C MET A 21 8.12 -3.81 2.66
N ALA A 22 9.42 -3.66 2.41
CA ALA A 22 9.94 -3.49 1.05
C ALA A 22 9.63 -4.71 0.15
N MET A 23 9.79 -5.93 0.67
CA MET A 23 9.43 -7.17 -0.03
C MET A 23 7.92 -7.24 -0.33
N MET A 24 7.08 -6.80 0.61
CA MET A 24 5.64 -6.70 0.41
C MET A 24 5.31 -5.73 -0.74
N LEU A 25 5.94 -4.55 -0.77
CA LEU A 25 5.72 -3.56 -1.83
C LEU A 25 6.23 -4.06 -3.19
N LEU A 26 7.36 -4.77 -3.24
CA LEU A 26 7.87 -5.39 -4.47
C LEU A 26 6.95 -6.52 -4.97
N SER A 27 6.44 -7.35 -4.06
CA SER A 27 5.45 -8.36 -4.42
C SER A 27 4.17 -7.71 -4.95
N LEU A 28 3.70 -6.64 -4.29
CA LEU A 28 2.54 -5.86 -4.75
C LEU A 28 2.82 -5.26 -6.14
N HIS A 29 4.03 -4.79 -6.40
CA HIS A 29 4.43 -4.31 -7.72
C HIS A 29 4.26 -5.40 -8.78
N ALA A 30 4.82 -6.59 -8.53
CA ALA A 30 4.68 -7.73 -9.42
C ALA A 30 3.20 -8.09 -9.65
N PHE A 31 2.39 -8.12 -8.59
CA PHE A 31 0.94 -8.34 -8.69
C PHE A 31 0.26 -7.33 -9.63
N LEU A 32 0.58 -6.04 -9.51
CA LEU A 32 -0.02 -4.99 -10.33
C LEU A 32 0.38 -5.07 -11.80
N ILE A 33 1.62 -5.46 -12.10
CA ILE A 33 2.12 -5.62 -13.47
C ILE A 33 1.54 -6.86 -14.14
N PHE A 34 1.51 -7.98 -13.43
CA PHE A 34 1.01 -9.26 -13.96
C PHE A 34 -0.52 -9.43 -13.81
N PHE A 35 -1.23 -8.39 -13.35
CA PHE A 35 -2.66 -8.44 -13.06
C PHE A 35 -3.50 -8.84 -14.30
N ASP A 36 -3.28 -8.18 -15.44
CA ASP A 36 -4.05 -8.38 -16.67
C ASP A 36 -3.51 -9.48 -17.58
N GLN A 37 -2.37 -10.11 -17.24
CA GLN A 37 -1.66 -11.02 -18.14
C GLN A 37 -2.26 -12.44 -18.15
N ASP A 38 -2.27 -13.09 -16.98
CA ASP A 38 -2.76 -14.46 -16.80
C ASP A 38 -3.46 -14.57 -15.45
N GLU A 39 -4.52 -15.37 -15.39
CA GLU A 39 -5.22 -15.66 -14.15
C GLU A 39 -4.33 -16.36 -13.12
N VAL A 40 -3.48 -17.30 -13.56
CA VAL A 40 -2.56 -18.02 -12.68
C VAL A 40 -1.54 -17.07 -12.08
N TYR A 41 -0.91 -16.22 -12.90
CA TYR A 41 0.06 -15.23 -12.39
C TYR A 41 -0.59 -14.23 -11.44
N ARG A 42 -1.79 -13.71 -11.79
CA ARG A 42 -2.54 -12.80 -10.92
C ARG A 42 -2.81 -13.41 -9.56
N GLN A 43 -3.27 -14.66 -9.50
CA GLN A 43 -3.55 -15.37 -8.25
C GLN A 43 -2.27 -15.62 -7.44
N MET A 44 -1.20 -16.10 -8.09
CA MET A 44 0.09 -16.36 -7.44
C MET A 44 0.67 -15.10 -6.79
N PHE A 45 0.74 -13.99 -7.53
CA PHE A 45 1.28 -12.74 -7.01
C PHE A 45 0.37 -12.07 -5.99
N TYR A 46 -0.95 -12.27 -6.06
CA TYR A 46 -1.84 -11.85 -5.00
C TYR A 46 -1.53 -12.56 -3.68
N PHE A 47 -1.50 -13.90 -3.69
CA PHE A 47 -1.23 -14.68 -2.48
C PHE A 47 0.15 -14.38 -1.90
N LEU A 48 1.15 -14.17 -2.76
CA LEU A 48 2.47 -13.73 -2.34
C LEU A 48 2.40 -12.36 -1.64
N SER A 49 1.73 -11.39 -2.24
CA SER A 49 1.61 -10.02 -1.71
C SER A 49 0.84 -9.99 -0.40
N PHE A 50 -0.29 -10.70 -0.36
CA PHE A 50 -1.13 -10.81 0.83
C PHE A 50 -0.40 -11.57 1.95
N GLY A 51 0.28 -12.67 1.63
CA GLY A 51 1.06 -13.45 2.59
C GLY A 51 2.18 -12.64 3.23
N ILE A 52 2.96 -11.89 2.43
CA ILE A 52 4.03 -11.03 2.98
C ILE A 52 3.43 -9.87 3.77
N PHE A 53 2.28 -9.32 3.36
CA PHE A 53 1.56 -8.30 4.15
C PHE A 53 1.19 -8.82 5.56
N LEU A 54 0.71 -10.06 5.67
CA LEU A 54 0.40 -10.68 6.97
C LEU A 54 1.62 -10.87 7.86
N VAL A 55 2.79 -11.17 7.26
CA VAL A 55 4.06 -11.30 8.00
C VAL A 55 4.58 -9.93 8.45
N TRP A 56 4.41 -8.90 7.62
CA TRP A 56 4.81 -7.54 7.94
C TRP A 56 3.94 -6.94 9.04
N GLN A 57 2.63 -7.13 8.97
CA GLN A 57 1.73 -6.61 9.99
C GLN A 57 1.87 -7.38 11.31
N PRO A 58 1.91 -6.67 12.46
CA PRO A 58 2.04 -7.29 13.77
C PRO A 58 0.75 -8.00 14.24
N ILE A 59 -0.11 -8.47 13.34
CA ILE A 59 -1.37 -9.18 13.65
C ILE A 59 -1.07 -10.45 14.47
N TRP A 60 0.10 -11.05 14.25
CA TRP A 60 0.58 -12.23 14.96
C TRP A 60 1.44 -11.95 16.21
N ARG A 61 1.64 -10.67 16.59
CA ARG A 61 2.62 -10.27 17.62
C ARG A 61 1.94 -9.94 18.95
N GLY A 62 2.11 -10.82 19.94
CA GLY A 62 2.10 -10.46 21.37
C GLY A 62 0.84 -10.86 22.16
N SER A 63 0.96 -11.94 22.93
CA SER A 63 0.19 -12.37 24.14
C SER A 63 -1.35 -12.42 24.12
N GLN A 64 -2.05 -11.68 23.26
CA GLN A 64 -3.49 -11.77 23.09
C GLN A 64 -3.79 -12.71 21.92
N LYS A 65 -4.56 -13.77 22.21
CA LYS A 65 -5.08 -14.63 21.15
C LYS A 65 -5.86 -13.73 20.18
N LEU A 66 -5.47 -13.74 18.91
CA LEU A 66 -6.30 -13.21 17.83
C LEU A 66 -7.73 -13.70 18.06
N SER A 67 -8.66 -12.75 18.21
CA SER A 67 -10.08 -13.09 18.28
C SER A 67 -10.41 -13.91 17.04
N ILE A 68 -11.17 -15.00 17.22
CA ILE A 68 -11.65 -15.84 16.11
C ILE A 68 -12.29 -14.98 15.03
N ILE A 69 -12.97 -13.89 15.42
CA ILE A 69 -13.59 -12.92 14.51
C ILE A 69 -12.54 -12.20 13.65
N ALA A 70 -11.42 -11.79 14.21
CA ALA A 70 -10.35 -11.11 13.48
C ALA A 70 -9.66 -12.06 12.48
N SER A 71 -9.38 -13.30 12.90
CA SER A 71 -8.84 -14.34 12.01
C SER A 71 -9.79 -14.67 10.87
N LEU A 72 -11.09 -14.84 11.17
CA LEU A 72 -12.12 -15.06 10.16
C LEU A 72 -12.24 -13.88 9.21
N GLY A 73 -12.22 -12.64 9.73
CA GLY A 73 -12.24 -11.43 8.91
C GLY A 73 -11.05 -11.38 7.94
N LEU A 74 -9.85 -11.70 8.42
CA LEU A 74 -8.64 -11.73 7.60
C LEU A 74 -8.71 -12.78 6.48
N ILE A 75 -9.18 -13.99 6.82
CA ILE A 75 -9.38 -15.08 5.84
C ILE A 75 -10.45 -14.68 4.83
N SER A 76 -11.56 -14.09 5.28
CA SER A 76 -12.62 -13.58 4.41
C SER A 76 -12.11 -12.52 3.44
N VAL A 77 -11.28 -11.57 3.89
CA VAL A 77 -10.67 -10.57 3.01
C VAL A 77 -9.76 -11.24 1.97
N GLY A 78 -8.93 -12.20 2.39
CA GLY A 78 -8.09 -12.97 1.47
C GLY A 78 -8.89 -13.75 0.43
N LEU A 79 -9.98 -14.40 0.86
CA LEU A 79 -10.84 -15.20 -0.02
C LEU A 79 -11.70 -14.33 -0.95
N LEU A 80 -12.27 -13.24 -0.44
CA LEU A 80 -13.03 -12.30 -1.26
C LEU A 80 -12.12 -11.60 -2.28
N GLY A 81 -10.90 -11.25 -1.86
CA GLY A 81 -9.85 -10.79 -2.77
C GLY A 81 -9.64 -11.78 -3.90
N TYR A 82 -9.44 -13.05 -3.54
CA TYR A 82 -9.25 -14.14 -4.50
C TYR A 82 -10.43 -14.30 -5.49
N LEU A 83 -11.67 -14.30 -5.00
CA LEU A 83 -12.85 -14.57 -5.82
C LEU A 83 -13.30 -13.37 -6.66
N TYR A 84 -13.08 -12.14 -6.20
CA TYR A 84 -13.63 -10.92 -6.78
C TYR A 84 -12.55 -9.93 -7.24
N PHE A 85 -11.45 -10.42 -7.81
CA PHE A 85 -10.39 -9.55 -8.32
C PHE A 85 -10.90 -8.57 -9.37
N ASN A 86 -10.79 -7.29 -9.05
CA ASN A 86 -10.99 -6.20 -10.00
C ASN A 86 -10.13 -5.00 -9.59
N TRP A 87 -10.04 -4.01 -10.49
CA TRP A 87 -9.30 -2.79 -10.25
C TRP A 87 -9.87 -1.94 -9.11
N TRP A 88 -11.18 -2.05 -8.81
CA TRP A 88 -11.81 -1.34 -7.68
C TRP A 88 -11.31 -1.87 -6.33
N LEU A 89 -11.30 -3.19 -6.17
CA LEU A 89 -10.80 -3.85 -4.97
C LEU A 89 -9.31 -3.60 -4.80
N THR A 90 -8.56 -3.56 -5.91
CA THR A 90 -7.15 -3.18 -5.92
C THR A 90 -6.94 -1.73 -5.48
N ALA A 91 -7.79 -0.80 -5.92
CA ALA A 91 -7.74 0.60 -5.48
C ALA A 91 -8.03 0.74 -3.99
N ILE A 92 -9.05 0.04 -3.48
CA ILE A 92 -9.37 0.00 -2.05
C ILE A 92 -8.18 -0.57 -1.26
N TRP A 93 -7.60 -1.68 -1.74
CA TRP A 93 -6.46 -2.32 -1.10
C TRP A 93 -5.23 -1.38 -1.03
N LEU A 94 -4.88 -0.72 -2.13
CA LEU A 94 -3.81 0.28 -2.16
C LEU A 94 -4.10 1.48 -1.25
N ALA A 95 -5.36 1.95 -1.20
CA ALA A 95 -5.76 3.04 -0.30
C ALA A 95 -5.61 2.66 1.17
N VAL A 96 -6.01 1.43 1.55
CA VAL A 96 -5.83 0.91 2.91
C VAL A 96 -4.34 0.84 3.27
N LEU A 97 -3.51 0.29 2.38
CA LEU A 97 -2.06 0.26 2.59
C LEU A 97 -1.47 1.67 2.68
N PHE A 98 -1.91 2.59 1.83
CA PHE A 98 -1.45 3.97 1.84
C PHE A 98 -1.77 4.66 3.16
N GLY A 99 -3.00 4.53 3.67
CA GLY A 99 -3.37 5.03 4.99
C GLY A 99 -2.53 4.41 6.10
N LEU A 100 -2.39 3.08 6.10
CA LEU A 100 -1.69 2.34 7.14
C LEU A 100 -0.18 2.64 7.21
N LEU A 101 0.49 2.72 6.06
CA LEU A 101 1.91 3.05 5.99
C LEU A 101 2.15 4.56 6.15
N GLY A 102 1.26 5.39 5.62
CA GLY A 102 1.36 6.84 5.70
C GLY A 102 1.06 7.40 7.09
N GLY A 103 0.16 6.77 7.85
CA GLY A 103 -0.17 7.20 9.22
C GLY A 103 1.03 7.15 10.17
N ARG A 104 1.99 6.25 9.91
CA ARG A 104 3.23 6.11 10.69
C ARG A 104 4.25 7.22 10.42
N ILE A 105 4.10 7.99 9.33
CA ILE A 105 5.00 9.12 9.01
C ILE A 105 4.95 10.18 10.12
N PHE A 106 3.80 10.33 10.77
CA PHE A 106 3.53 11.34 11.78
C PHE A 106 3.78 10.87 13.23
N SER A 107 4.04 9.57 13.45
CA SER A 107 4.11 8.96 14.78
C SER A 107 5.43 9.20 15.55
N GLY A 108 6.13 10.32 15.34
CA GLY A 108 7.29 10.72 16.17
C GLY A 108 8.61 9.97 15.92
N ASP A 109 8.68 9.21 14.83
CA ASP A 109 9.81 8.36 14.45
C ASP A 109 11.11 9.13 14.10
N SER A 110 12.26 8.45 14.23
CA SER A 110 13.56 8.98 13.77
C SER A 110 13.53 9.41 12.29
N LYS A 111 14.33 10.41 11.91
CA LYS A 111 14.36 10.96 10.52
C LYS A 111 14.49 9.87 9.43
N LYS A 112 15.27 8.81 9.69
CA LYS A 112 15.45 7.68 8.77
C LYS A 112 14.20 6.80 8.67
N ASN A 113 13.53 6.54 9.80
CA ASN A 113 12.30 5.75 9.81
C ASN A 113 11.14 6.51 9.14
N ARG A 114 11.06 7.83 9.34
CA ARG A 114 10.14 8.69 8.60
C ARG A 114 10.38 8.62 7.08
N LEU A 115 11.64 8.64 6.63
CA LEU A 115 11.96 8.52 5.20
C LEU A 115 11.47 7.20 4.60
N ILE A 116 11.65 6.07 5.31
CA ILE A 116 11.17 4.75 4.88
C ILE A 116 9.65 4.78 4.62
N HIS A 117 8.88 5.34 5.56
CA HIS A 117 7.43 5.42 5.43
C HIS A 117 6.97 6.41 4.35
N ILE A 118 7.69 7.53 4.17
CA ILE A 118 7.44 8.47 3.06
C ILE A 118 7.65 7.77 1.73
N LEU A 119 8.78 7.07 1.53
CA LEU A 119 9.07 6.35 0.29
C LEU A 119 7.99 5.31 -0.03
N ALA A 120 7.54 4.57 0.99
CA ALA A 120 6.49 3.58 0.83
C ALA A 120 5.12 4.21 0.49
N ALA A 121 4.74 5.27 1.20
CA ALA A 121 3.50 6.00 0.94
C ALA A 121 3.51 6.66 -0.45
N SER A 122 4.63 7.25 -0.85
CA SER A 122 4.82 7.81 -2.19
C SER A 122 4.71 6.74 -3.28
N TYR A 123 5.30 5.56 -3.09
CA TYR A 123 5.15 4.44 -4.02
C TYR A 123 3.68 4.01 -4.15
N LEU A 124 2.97 3.84 -3.03
CA LEU A 124 1.57 3.42 -3.05
C LEU A 124 0.65 4.44 -3.72
N LEU A 125 0.83 5.73 -3.39
CA LEU A 125 0.06 6.80 -4.01
C LEU A 125 0.37 6.92 -5.50
N ALA A 126 1.64 6.81 -5.89
CA ALA A 126 2.04 6.86 -7.29
C ALA A 126 1.47 5.69 -8.09
N MET A 127 1.51 4.45 -7.58
CA MET A 127 0.89 3.30 -8.25
C MET A 127 -0.64 3.43 -8.31
N LEU A 128 -1.27 3.98 -7.27
CA LEU A 128 -2.71 4.24 -7.27
C LEU A 128 -3.07 5.22 -8.41
N LEU A 129 -2.34 6.34 -8.52
CA LEU A 129 -2.62 7.40 -9.49
C LEU A 129 -2.14 7.11 -10.91
N LEU A 130 -0.99 6.45 -11.10
CA LEU A 130 -0.40 6.26 -12.42
C LEU A 130 -0.76 4.93 -13.06
N TRP A 131 -1.22 3.95 -12.26
CA TRP A 131 -1.54 2.62 -12.77
C TRP A 131 -3.00 2.25 -12.54
N VAL A 132 -3.46 2.26 -11.29
CA VAL A 132 -4.78 1.72 -10.93
C VAL A 132 -5.93 2.61 -11.41
N VAL A 133 -5.87 3.92 -11.17
CA VAL A 133 -6.95 4.83 -11.58
C VAL A 133 -7.09 4.94 -13.12
N PRO A 134 -6.00 5.03 -13.92
CA PRO A 134 -6.12 4.96 -15.38
C PRO A 134 -6.77 3.67 -15.87
N LYS A 135 -6.44 2.52 -15.24
CA LYS A 135 -7.08 1.23 -15.53
C LYS A 135 -8.57 1.24 -15.19
N LEU A 136 -8.98 1.86 -14.07
CA LEU A 136 -10.40 2.04 -13.72
C LEU A 136 -11.16 2.88 -14.76
N LEU A 137 -10.49 3.86 -15.36
CA LEU A 137 -11.05 4.76 -16.37
C LEU A 137 -10.91 4.23 -17.81
N ASN A 138 -10.23 3.10 -18.02
CA ASN A 138 -9.84 2.60 -19.34
C ASN A 138 -9.02 3.62 -20.18
N ALA A 139 -8.21 4.45 -19.52
CA ALA A 139 -7.36 5.47 -20.15
C ALA A 139 -6.06 4.86 -20.71
N SER A 140 -6.18 4.13 -21.84
CA SER A 140 -5.09 3.33 -22.41
C SER A 140 -3.91 4.15 -22.94
N ASN A 141 -4.15 5.31 -23.56
CA ASN A 141 -3.10 6.12 -24.19
C ASN A 141 -2.11 6.69 -23.16
N GLU A 142 -2.63 7.21 -22.04
CA GLU A 142 -1.83 7.76 -20.95
C GLU A 142 -1.10 6.66 -20.18
N LEU A 143 -1.68 5.45 -20.13
CA LEU A 143 -1.03 4.30 -19.52
C LEU A 143 0.25 3.91 -20.27
N LEU A 144 0.24 3.94 -21.62
CA LEU A 144 1.42 3.65 -22.44
C LEU A 144 2.56 4.64 -22.18
N ALA A 145 2.25 5.92 -21.96
CA ALA A 145 3.24 6.93 -21.63
C ALA A 145 3.83 6.72 -20.22
N ALA A 146 3.04 6.23 -19.27
CA ALA A 146 3.46 5.95 -17.91
C ALA A 146 4.16 4.59 -17.75
N GLU A 147 3.98 3.66 -18.69
CA GLU A 147 4.46 2.28 -18.60
C GLU A 147 5.97 2.20 -18.34
N PHE A 148 6.77 2.96 -19.07
CA PHE A 148 8.23 3.01 -18.85
C PHE A 148 8.59 3.46 -17.42
N VAL A 149 7.91 4.49 -16.89
CA VAL A 149 8.14 4.97 -15.53
C VAL A 149 7.73 3.92 -14.51
N ILE A 150 6.60 3.25 -14.74
CA ILE A 150 6.05 2.26 -13.81
C ILE A 150 6.93 1.01 -13.75
N PHE A 151 7.39 0.49 -14.89
CA PHE A 151 8.19 -0.73 -14.91
C PHE A 151 9.61 -0.53 -14.39
N TYR A 152 10.24 0.62 -14.66
CA TYR A 152 11.66 0.82 -14.35
C TYR A 152 11.91 1.71 -13.14
N PHE A 153 11.13 2.78 -12.95
CA PHE A 153 11.39 3.76 -11.87
C PHE A 153 10.60 3.45 -10.59
N MET A 154 9.34 3.03 -10.69
CA MET A 154 8.55 2.72 -9.48
C MET A 154 9.14 1.64 -8.58
N PRO A 155 9.70 0.51 -9.07
CA PRO A 155 10.31 -0.48 -8.18
C PRO A 155 11.58 0.02 -7.49
N LEU A 156 12.18 1.11 -7.96
CA LEU A 156 13.35 1.71 -7.31
C LEU A 156 13.03 2.22 -5.90
N LEU A 157 11.80 2.68 -5.64
CA LEU A 157 11.38 3.15 -4.32
C LEU A 157 11.44 2.03 -3.26
N PRO A 158 10.76 0.87 -3.41
CA PRO A 158 10.88 -0.21 -2.45
C PRO A 158 12.28 -0.85 -2.44
N ILE A 159 13.02 -0.86 -3.56
CA ILE A 159 14.42 -1.28 -3.57
C ILE A 159 15.28 -0.36 -2.69
N ALA A 160 15.10 0.96 -2.78
CA ALA A 160 15.81 1.90 -1.93
C ALA A 160 15.54 1.63 -0.44
N ILE A 161 14.29 1.32 -0.08
CA ILE A 161 13.92 0.94 1.30
C ILE A 161 14.69 -0.31 1.77
N LEU A 162 14.90 -1.30 0.89
CA LEU A 162 15.61 -2.53 1.21
C LEU A 162 17.06 -2.27 1.67
N PHE A 163 17.72 -1.27 1.09
CA PHE A 163 19.12 -0.93 1.34
C PHE A 163 19.33 0.06 2.48
N ILE A 164 18.28 0.70 2.98
CA ILE A 164 18.39 1.59 4.14
C ILE A 164 18.79 0.76 5.37
N HIS A 165 20.00 1.01 5.88
CA HIS A 165 20.46 0.40 7.12
C HIS A 165 19.71 1.00 8.31
N ASN A 166 18.91 0.14 8.93
CA ASN A 166 18.06 0.51 10.03
C ASN A 166 18.82 0.39 11.35
N THR A 167 19.07 1.52 12.01
CA THR A 167 19.74 1.59 13.32
C THR A 167 18.75 1.39 14.48
N LEU A 168 17.71 0.57 14.30
CA LEU A 168 16.70 0.36 15.33
C LEU A 168 17.24 -0.51 16.47
N GLY A 169 17.17 0.03 17.69
CA GLY A 169 17.23 -0.75 18.91
C GLY A 169 15.89 -1.49 19.14
N PRO A 170 15.90 -2.55 19.97
CA PRO A 170 14.70 -3.34 20.30
C PRO A 170 13.60 -2.55 21.04
N ASP A 171 13.86 -1.31 21.43
CA ASP A 171 12.99 -0.43 22.24
C ASP A 171 12.29 0.68 21.44
N ASP A 172 12.39 0.71 20.11
CA ASP A 172 11.47 1.51 19.29
C ASP A 172 10.11 0.81 19.35
N ASN A 173 9.40 1.07 20.46
CA ASN A 173 8.00 0.80 20.67
C ASN A 173 7.31 1.04 19.34
N THR A 174 6.71 -0.02 18.78
CA THR A 174 5.95 0.04 17.53
C THR A 174 5.16 1.34 17.54
N PRO A 175 5.54 2.34 16.70
CA PRO A 175 4.91 3.64 16.74
C PRO A 175 3.42 3.39 16.61
N VAL A 176 2.66 3.83 17.62
CA VAL A 176 1.21 3.65 17.62
C VAL A 176 0.75 4.29 16.32
N VAL A 177 0.20 3.46 15.43
CA VAL A 177 -0.40 3.92 14.20
C VAL A 177 -1.41 4.96 14.63
N ASP A 178 -1.16 6.22 14.27
CA ASP A 178 -2.11 7.26 14.61
C ASP A 178 -3.34 7.02 13.75
N PHE A 179 -4.40 6.58 14.42
CA PHE A 179 -5.65 6.21 13.79
C PHE A 179 -6.22 7.40 13.00
N PHE A 180 -6.06 8.62 13.51
CA PHE A 180 -6.56 9.82 12.86
C PHE A 180 -5.82 10.05 11.54
N TYR A 181 -4.48 10.08 11.54
CA TYR A 181 -3.71 10.27 10.29
C TYR A 181 -3.91 9.13 9.30
N THR A 182 -4.01 7.89 9.78
CA THR A 182 -4.30 6.72 8.95
C THR A 182 -5.64 6.85 8.25
N LEU A 183 -6.68 7.22 9.01
CA LEU A 183 -8.03 7.41 8.49
C LEU A 183 -8.09 8.58 7.50
N VAL A 184 -7.45 9.71 7.83
CA VAL A 184 -7.39 10.89 6.95
C VAL A 184 -6.72 10.55 5.63
N LEU A 185 -5.56 9.87 5.65
CA LEU A 185 -4.85 9.48 4.43
C LEU A 185 -5.62 8.45 3.60
N PHE A 186 -6.27 7.49 4.25
CA PHE A 186 -7.17 6.55 3.58
C PHE A 186 -8.34 7.28 2.90
N MET A 187 -9.03 8.16 3.62
CA MET A 187 -10.13 8.95 3.07
C MET A 187 -9.67 9.84 1.93
N LEU A 188 -8.50 10.47 2.05
CA LEU A 188 -7.91 11.26 0.99
C LEU A 188 -7.69 10.43 -0.27
N ALA A 189 -7.10 9.23 -0.15
CA ALA A 189 -6.93 8.32 -1.28
C ALA A 189 -8.27 7.90 -1.90
N VAL A 190 -9.29 7.64 -1.09
CA VAL A 190 -10.65 7.32 -1.58
C VAL A 190 -11.27 8.50 -2.32
N ILE A 191 -11.19 9.71 -1.78
CA ILE A 191 -11.71 10.93 -2.42
C ILE A 191 -10.99 11.17 -3.75
N ILE A 192 -9.67 10.98 -3.79
CA ILE A 192 -8.88 11.06 -5.03
C ILE A 192 -9.43 10.07 -6.05
N VAL A 193 -9.52 8.78 -5.71
CA VAL A 193 -9.95 7.73 -6.64
C VAL A 193 -11.37 7.99 -7.15
N LEU A 194 -12.31 8.28 -6.24
CA LEU A 194 -13.71 8.51 -6.59
C LEU A 194 -13.91 9.82 -7.34
N GLY A 195 -13.21 10.89 -6.95
CA GLY A 195 -13.26 12.19 -7.62
C GLY A 195 -12.70 12.11 -9.04
N SER A 196 -11.56 11.43 -9.21
CA SER A 196 -10.99 11.17 -10.53
C SER A 196 -11.89 10.30 -11.38
N TYR A 197 -12.50 9.26 -10.80
CA TYR A 197 -13.47 8.43 -11.51
C TYR A 197 -14.70 9.23 -11.96
N ALA A 198 -15.28 10.05 -11.08
CA ALA A 198 -16.44 10.87 -11.39
C ALA A 198 -16.13 11.90 -12.49
N ILE A 199 -15.02 12.63 -12.38
CA ILE A 199 -14.61 13.62 -13.38
C ILE A 199 -14.28 12.95 -14.71
N GLY A 200 -13.50 11.86 -14.68
CA GLY A 200 -13.05 11.15 -15.88
C GLY A 200 -14.20 10.50 -16.67
N THR A 201 -15.22 10.00 -15.98
CA THR A 201 -16.40 9.41 -16.65
C THR A 201 -17.37 10.45 -17.20
N LEU A 202 -17.47 11.63 -16.58
CA LEU A 202 -18.44 12.66 -16.97
C LEU A 202 -17.91 13.60 -18.06
N GLN A 203 -16.61 13.90 -18.06
CA GLN A 203 -16.08 15.01 -18.87
C GLN A 203 -15.38 14.58 -20.16
N ASN A 204 -15.16 13.27 -20.41
CA ASN A 204 -14.39 12.76 -21.57
C ASN A 204 -13.05 13.52 -21.79
N VAL A 205 -12.40 13.90 -20.70
CA VAL A 205 -11.12 14.62 -20.71
C VAL A 205 -9.96 13.64 -20.53
N ASN A 206 -8.79 14.00 -21.06
CA ASN A 206 -7.57 13.21 -20.90
C ASN A 206 -7.25 13.01 -19.42
N TYR A 207 -6.63 11.89 -19.08
CA TYR A 207 -6.39 11.51 -17.69
C TYR A 207 -5.55 12.54 -16.91
N ILE A 208 -4.60 13.20 -17.57
CA ILE A 208 -3.79 14.27 -16.98
C ILE A 208 -4.67 15.44 -16.51
N GLN A 209 -5.73 15.77 -17.26
CA GLN A 209 -6.67 16.83 -16.88
C GLN A 209 -7.54 16.39 -15.69
N VAL A 210 -7.97 15.12 -15.66
CA VAL A 210 -8.68 14.54 -14.50
C VAL A 210 -7.86 14.66 -13.22
N MET A 211 -6.57 14.33 -13.28
CA MET A 211 -5.63 14.47 -12.17
C MET A 211 -5.50 15.92 -11.73
N PHE A 212 -5.31 16.84 -12.70
CA PHE A 212 -5.19 18.26 -12.41
C PHE A 212 -6.44 18.79 -11.71
N TYR A 213 -7.64 18.46 -12.18
CA TYR A 213 -8.89 18.88 -11.56
C TYR A 213 -9.08 18.28 -10.17
N THR A 214 -8.80 16.98 -9.99
CA THR A 214 -8.96 16.30 -8.69
C THR A 214 -8.02 16.90 -7.65
N ILE A 215 -6.75 17.10 -7.99
CA ILE A 215 -5.75 17.67 -7.08
C ILE A 215 -6.04 19.15 -6.79
N SER A 216 -6.46 19.92 -7.80
CA SER A 216 -6.85 21.33 -7.60
C SER A 216 -8.05 21.46 -6.68
N ALA A 217 -9.07 20.61 -6.86
CA ALA A 217 -10.25 20.58 -5.98
C ALA A 217 -9.87 20.22 -4.54
N LEU A 218 -9.01 19.22 -4.35
CA LEU A 218 -8.50 18.84 -3.03
C LEU A 218 -7.69 19.97 -2.37
N SER A 219 -6.83 20.63 -3.14
CA SER A 219 -6.08 21.79 -2.67
C SER A 219 -7.02 22.89 -2.21
N ILE A 220 -8.06 23.21 -2.97
CA ILE A 220 -9.06 24.23 -2.59
C ILE A 220 -9.78 23.83 -1.31
N ILE A 221 -10.18 22.57 -1.17
CA ILE A 221 -10.87 22.08 0.04
C ILE A 221 -9.95 22.13 1.27
N LEU A 222 -8.67 21.79 1.11
CA LEU A 222 -7.72 21.77 2.22
C LEU A 222 -7.24 23.16 2.64
N PHE A 223 -7.08 24.10 1.71
CA PHE A 223 -6.62 25.47 2.00
C PHE A 223 -7.76 26.46 2.22
N GLY A 224 -8.96 26.16 1.71
CA GLY A 224 -10.15 27.00 1.86
C GLY A 224 -10.94 26.73 3.14
N LEU A 225 -10.44 25.84 4.01
CA LEU A 225 -11.02 25.43 5.29
C LEU A 225 -10.10 25.88 6.43
#